data_AF-A0AAE3ED66-F1
#
_entry.id   AF-A0AAE3ED66-F1
#
_cell.length_a   1.000
_cell.length_b   1.000
_cell.length_c   1.000
_cell.angle_alpha   90.00
_cell.angle_beta   90.00
_cell.angle_gamma   90.00
#
_symmetry.space_group_name_H-M   'P 1'
#
loop_
_entity.id
_entity.type
_entity.pdbx_description
1 polymer ?
#
loop_
_entity_poly.entity_id
_entity_poly.type
_entity_poly.pdbx_seq_one_letter_code
_entity_poly.pdbx_strand_id
1 'polypeptide(L)'
;MSIGENIRKLRKERGLTQKELGELCAPPINEANIRKYELGRQIPKIGTVERIAYALNVNIDDIIDNFKDGDSWMRSARKADALLGVAAILADMYGRTENKSLDGKYASGDYWLIGKDINQQFVLYDHDLECLYEVAKAVFFPIVERVKDVHSENEVIQDYMKLLDDPSLAELLPTEGQPPAGADPHQDNNQDNE
;
A
#
# COMPACT_ATOMS: atom_id res chain seq x y z
N MET A 1 6.25 -3.22 16.90
CA MET A 1 7.45 -3.71 17.61
C MET A 1 8.53 -4.02 16.58
N SER A 2 9.78 -4.24 16.98
CA SER A 2 10.84 -4.76 16.11
C SER A 2 11.10 -6.23 16.41
N ILE A 3 11.80 -6.95 15.51
CA ILE A 3 12.26 -8.33 15.73
C ILE A 3 12.94 -8.47 17.11
N GLY A 4 13.79 -7.52 17.48
CA GLY A 4 14.47 -7.51 18.78
C GLY A 4 13.52 -7.42 19.97
N GLU A 5 12.50 -6.57 19.86
CA GLU A 5 11.48 -6.41 20.90
C GLU A 5 10.60 -7.66 21.03
N ASN A 6 10.28 -8.31 19.91
CA ASN A 6 9.53 -9.58 19.89
C ASN A 6 10.33 -10.71 20.56
N ILE A 7 11.62 -10.85 20.23
CA ILE A 7 12.52 -11.80 20.89
C ILE A 7 12.54 -11.56 22.40
N ARG A 8 12.69 -10.31 22.83
CA ARG A 8 12.73 -9.94 24.26
C ARG A 8 11.42 -10.28 24.98
N LYS A 9 10.28 -10.00 24.34
CA LYS A 9 8.95 -10.25 24.88
C LYS A 9 8.74 -11.76 25.07
N LEU A 10 8.90 -12.55 24.01
CA LEU A 10 8.71 -14.00 24.02
C LEU A 10 9.68 -14.72 24.97
N ARG A 11 10.91 -14.22 25.08
CA ARG A 11 11.88 -14.71 26.07
C ARG A 11 11.37 -14.52 27.50
N LYS A 12 10.90 -13.32 27.81
CA LYS A 12 10.38 -12.98 29.16
C LYS A 12 9.12 -13.76 29.50
N GLU A 13 8.22 -13.96 28.54
CA GLU A 13 7.02 -14.78 28.71
C GLU A 13 7.36 -16.23 29.09
N ARG A 14 8.52 -16.73 28.63
CA ARG A 14 9.06 -18.03 29.02
C ARG A 14 9.93 -18.03 30.28
N GLY A 15 10.08 -16.89 30.94
CA GLY A 15 10.90 -16.76 32.15
C GLY A 15 12.40 -16.98 31.93
N LEU A 16 12.87 -16.92 30.68
CA LEU A 16 14.27 -17.16 30.34
C LEU A 16 15.11 -15.90 30.50
N THR A 17 16.36 -16.05 30.91
CA THR A 17 17.41 -15.02 30.80
C THR A 17 17.98 -14.96 29.38
N GLN A 18 18.69 -13.88 29.04
CA GLN A 18 19.35 -13.76 27.73
C GLN A 18 20.40 -14.85 27.50
N LYS A 19 21.07 -15.27 28.58
CA LYS A 19 22.03 -16.37 28.58
C LYS A 19 21.34 -17.71 28.31
N GLU A 20 20.28 -18.03 29.04
CA GLU A 20 19.53 -19.27 28.86
C GLU A 20 18.92 -19.37 27.45
N LEU A 21 18.37 -18.28 26.91
CA LEU A 21 17.91 -18.27 25.52
C LEU A 21 19.06 -18.56 24.54
N GLY A 22 20.23 -17.96 24.77
CA GLY A 22 21.42 -18.19 23.96
C GLY A 22 21.90 -19.64 23.98
N GLU A 23 21.84 -20.29 25.14
CA GLU A 23 22.21 -21.69 25.36
C GLU A 23 21.22 -22.68 24.73
N LEU A 24 19.92 -22.34 24.69
CA LEU A 24 18.89 -23.14 24.04
C LEU A 24 18.96 -23.11 22.50
N CYS A 25 19.64 -22.13 21.91
CA CYS A 25 19.83 -22.06 20.47
C CYS A 25 20.81 -23.12 19.96
N ALA A 26 20.57 -23.68 18.77
CA ALA A 26 21.45 -24.66 18.14
C ALA A 26 21.93 -24.17 16.75
N PRO A 27 23.22 -23.80 16.56
CA PRO A 27 24.26 -23.73 17.57
C PRO A 27 24.05 -22.58 18.57
N PRO A 28 24.67 -22.64 19.77
CA PRO A 28 24.51 -21.64 20.82
C PRO A 28 24.84 -20.22 20.35
N ILE A 29 24.07 -19.26 20.88
CA ILE A 29 24.27 -17.84 20.63
C ILE A 29 24.76 -17.19 21.91
N ASN A 30 25.84 -16.40 21.83
CA ASN A 30 26.36 -15.68 22.98
C ASN A 30 25.31 -14.68 23.53
N GLU A 31 25.19 -14.59 24.87
CA GLU A 31 24.32 -13.65 25.58
C GLU A 31 24.45 -12.20 25.06
N ALA A 32 25.67 -11.74 24.79
CA ALA A 32 25.92 -10.39 24.28
C ALA A 32 25.27 -10.17 22.90
N ASN A 33 25.18 -11.19 22.06
CA ASN A 33 24.50 -11.11 20.76
C ASN A 33 22.99 -11.10 20.93
N ILE A 34 22.43 -11.96 21.80
CA ILE A 34 21.01 -11.91 22.18
C ILE A 34 20.65 -10.50 22.67
N ARG A 35 21.48 -9.91 23.55
CA ARG A 35 21.30 -8.55 24.04
C ARG A 35 21.34 -7.50 22.92
N LYS A 36 22.27 -7.60 21.98
CA LYS A 36 22.34 -6.68 20.82
C LYS A 36 21.10 -6.78 19.95
N TYR A 37 20.59 -7.99 19.72
CA TYR A 37 19.34 -8.20 18.99
C TYR A 37 18.15 -7.59 19.73
N GLU A 38 17.99 -7.90 21.02
CA GLU A 38 16.88 -7.37 21.84
C GLU A 38 16.87 -5.85 21.99
N LEU A 39 18.05 -5.20 21.90
CA LEU A 39 18.19 -3.74 21.94
C LEU A 39 18.09 -3.08 20.56
N GLY A 40 17.89 -3.85 19.49
CA GLY A 40 17.88 -3.33 18.11
C GLY A 40 19.24 -2.81 17.62
N ARG A 41 20.33 -3.08 18.35
CA ARG A 41 21.70 -2.65 17.97
C ARG A 41 22.28 -3.48 16.83
N GLN A 42 21.69 -4.64 16.56
CA GLN A 42 22.05 -5.52 15.48
C GLN A 42 20.81 -6.26 15.01
N ILE A 43 20.64 -6.40 13.69
CA ILE A 43 19.55 -7.18 13.12
C ILE A 43 20.02 -8.64 12.95
N PRO A 44 19.36 -9.63 13.57
CA PRO A 44 19.71 -11.03 13.37
C PRO A 44 19.38 -11.46 11.94
N LYS A 45 20.24 -12.29 11.34
CA LYS A 45 19.94 -12.93 10.04
C LYS A 45 18.78 -13.92 10.19
N ILE A 46 18.08 -14.24 9.10
CA ILE A 46 16.92 -15.13 9.12
C ILE A 46 17.20 -16.49 9.80
N GLY A 47 18.30 -17.17 9.46
CA GLY A 47 18.68 -18.43 10.12
C GLY A 47 19.08 -18.28 11.60
N THR A 48 19.26 -17.06 12.10
CA THR A 48 19.40 -16.80 13.54
C THR A 48 18.03 -16.59 14.19
N VAL A 49 17.10 -15.96 13.49
CA VAL A 49 15.70 -15.83 13.91
C VAL A 49 15.04 -17.19 14.03
N GLU A 50 15.22 -18.08 13.04
CA GLU A 50 14.72 -19.47 13.07
C GLU A 50 15.21 -20.23 14.31
N ARG A 51 16.49 -20.11 14.63
CA ARG A 51 17.08 -20.77 15.82
C ARG A 51 16.50 -20.23 17.11
N ILE A 52 16.30 -18.92 17.19
CA ILE A 52 15.67 -18.28 18.35
C ILE A 52 14.20 -18.69 18.45
N ALA A 53 13.47 -18.78 17.33
CA ALA A 53 12.09 -19.25 17.29
C ALA A 53 11.98 -20.69 17.78
N TYR A 54 12.89 -21.57 17.34
CA TYR A 54 12.97 -22.94 17.79
C TYR A 54 13.31 -23.06 19.28
N ALA A 55 14.31 -22.32 19.75
CA ALA A 55 14.69 -22.27 21.17
C ALA A 55 13.56 -21.75 22.07
N LEU A 56 12.77 -20.82 21.53
CA LEU A 56 11.55 -20.34 22.14
C LEU A 56 10.36 -21.26 21.86
N ASN A 57 10.39 -22.30 21.04
CA ASN A 57 9.17 -23.07 20.71
C ASN A 57 7.99 -22.17 20.26
N VAL A 58 8.24 -21.32 19.26
CA VAL A 58 7.27 -20.46 18.56
C VAL A 58 7.44 -20.60 17.06
N ASN A 59 6.46 -20.13 16.29
CA ASN A 59 6.66 -19.95 14.86
C ASN A 59 7.64 -18.79 14.63
N ILE A 60 8.43 -18.86 13.55
CA ILE A 60 9.28 -17.74 13.11
C ILE A 60 8.45 -16.47 12.89
N ASP A 61 7.21 -16.63 12.45
CA ASP A 61 6.25 -15.53 12.25
C ASP A 61 5.94 -14.82 13.58
N ASP A 62 5.93 -15.50 14.72
CA ASP A 62 5.73 -14.83 16.02
C ASP A 62 6.88 -13.86 16.37
N ILE A 63 8.04 -14.01 15.71
CA ILE A 63 9.21 -13.15 15.87
C ILE A 63 9.29 -12.10 14.77
N ILE A 64 9.02 -12.50 13.53
CA ILE A 64 9.13 -11.66 12.33
C ILE A 64 7.89 -10.77 12.16
N ASP A 65 6.71 -11.34 12.37
CA ASP A 65 5.47 -10.63 12.21
C ASP A 65 5.22 -9.68 13.37
N ASN A 66 4.84 -8.47 13.00
CA ASN A 66 4.38 -7.44 13.90
C ASN A 66 2.91 -7.62 14.29
N PHE A 67 2.51 -8.84 14.67
CA PHE A 67 1.17 -9.09 15.18
C PHE A 67 1.08 -8.81 16.68
N LYS A 68 0.79 -7.55 16.98
CA LYS A 68 -0.34 -7.09 17.84
C LYS A 68 -0.02 -5.76 18.49
N ASP A 69 -0.43 -4.69 17.81
CA ASP A 69 -1.15 -3.59 18.45
C ASP A 69 -2.44 -3.42 17.63
N GLY A 70 -3.55 -3.02 18.24
CA GLY A 70 -4.80 -2.71 17.50
C GLY A 70 -4.59 -1.65 16.40
N ASP A 71 -3.54 -0.84 16.54
CA ASP A 71 -3.01 0.06 15.52
C ASP A 71 -2.40 -0.65 14.30
N SER A 72 -1.91 -1.87 14.42
CA SER A 72 -1.29 -2.64 13.32
C SER A 72 -2.34 -3.10 12.31
N TRP A 73 -3.52 -3.57 12.76
CA TRP A 73 -4.63 -3.86 11.86
C TRP A 73 -5.22 -2.59 11.22
N MET A 74 -5.28 -1.48 11.97
CA MET A 74 -5.67 -0.17 11.43
C MET A 74 -4.65 0.40 10.43
N ARG A 75 -3.35 0.18 10.63
CA ARG A 75 -2.28 0.53 9.68
C ARG A 75 -2.29 -0.38 8.46
N SER A 76 -2.56 -1.68 8.62
CA SER A 76 -2.73 -2.63 7.52
C SER A 76 -3.98 -2.32 6.68
N ALA A 77 -5.08 -1.89 7.29
CA ALA A 77 -6.28 -1.44 6.58
C ALA A 77 -6.01 -0.14 5.78
N ARG A 78 -5.38 0.87 6.40
CA ARG A 78 -4.98 2.11 5.69
C ARG A 78 -3.96 1.86 4.58
N LYS A 79 -3.07 0.88 4.78
CA LYS A 79 -2.11 0.43 3.76
C LYS A 79 -2.83 -0.30 2.64
N ALA A 80 -3.83 -1.12 2.94
CA ALA A 80 -4.65 -1.79 1.93
C ALA A 80 -5.38 -0.79 1.02
N ASP A 81 -6.01 0.25 1.59
CA ASP A 81 -6.67 1.30 0.80
C ASP A 81 -5.68 2.06 -0.09
N ALA A 82 -4.49 2.35 0.44
CA ALA A 82 -3.44 3.01 -0.32
C ALA A 82 -2.92 2.15 -1.49
N LEU A 83 -2.73 0.84 -1.25
CA LEU A 83 -2.31 -0.11 -2.28
C LEU A 83 -3.42 -0.31 -3.33
N LEU A 84 -4.69 -0.29 -2.94
CA LEU A 84 -5.82 -0.26 -3.87
C LEU A 84 -5.79 0.99 -4.76
N GLY A 85 -5.45 2.15 -4.20
CA GLY A 85 -5.26 3.38 -4.98
C GLY A 85 -4.15 3.24 -6.03
N VAL A 86 -3.01 2.66 -5.64
CA VAL A 86 -1.92 2.35 -6.59
C VAL A 86 -2.39 1.35 -7.66
N ALA A 87 -3.10 0.30 -7.26
CA ALA A 87 -3.64 -0.70 -8.18
C ALA A 87 -4.67 -0.11 -9.15
N ALA A 88 -5.45 0.88 -8.73
CA ALA A 88 -6.39 1.60 -9.60
C ALA A 88 -5.67 2.46 -10.63
N ILE A 89 -4.61 3.17 -10.25
CA ILE A 89 -3.76 3.93 -11.20
C ILE A 89 -3.11 2.99 -12.22
N LEU A 90 -2.60 1.85 -11.75
CA LEU A 90 -2.03 0.82 -12.63
C LEU A 90 -3.10 0.23 -13.57
N ALA A 91 -4.34 0.05 -13.10
CA ALA A 91 -5.44 -0.38 -13.95
C ALA A 91 -5.79 0.68 -15.01
N ASP A 92 -5.81 1.96 -14.67
CA ASP A 92 -6.02 3.03 -15.64
C ASP A 92 -4.94 3.03 -16.74
N MET A 93 -3.66 2.95 -16.33
CA MET A 93 -2.53 2.98 -17.26
C MET A 93 -2.41 1.72 -18.13
N TYR A 94 -2.61 0.53 -17.53
CA TYR A 94 -2.28 -0.76 -18.15
C TYR A 94 -3.51 -1.64 -18.40
N GLY A 95 -4.71 -1.20 -18.01
CA GLY A 95 -6.00 -1.83 -18.26
C GLY A 95 -6.67 -2.45 -17.05
N ARG A 96 -6.10 -3.53 -16.52
CA ARG A 96 -6.66 -4.23 -15.34
C ARG A 96 -5.56 -4.63 -14.37
N THR A 97 -5.95 -4.79 -13.11
CA THR A 97 -5.12 -5.34 -12.04
C THR A 97 -5.89 -6.44 -11.34
N GLU A 98 -5.19 -7.53 -11.01
CA GLU A 98 -5.77 -8.69 -10.33
C GLU A 98 -4.77 -9.20 -9.29
N ASN A 99 -5.16 -9.25 -8.02
CA ASN A 99 -4.38 -9.89 -6.98
C ASN A 99 -4.60 -11.41 -7.01
N LYS A 100 -3.51 -12.17 -6.93
CA LYS A 100 -3.50 -13.63 -7.00
C LYS A 100 -2.66 -14.21 -5.88
N SER A 101 -3.21 -15.23 -5.24
CA SER A 101 -2.53 -16.01 -4.21
C SER A 101 -2.07 -17.35 -4.76
N LEU A 102 -0.89 -17.80 -4.33
CA LEU A 102 -0.35 -19.13 -4.62
C LEU A 102 -0.01 -19.84 -3.32
N ASP A 103 -0.42 -21.10 -3.22
CA ASP A 103 -0.06 -21.97 -2.12
C ASP A 103 1.04 -22.94 -2.55
N GLY A 104 2.21 -22.81 -1.95
CA GLY A 104 3.29 -23.77 -2.02
C GLY A 104 3.21 -24.79 -0.90
N LYS A 105 4.03 -25.86 -1.00
CA LYS A 105 4.09 -26.93 0.00
C LYS A 105 4.43 -26.44 1.42
N TYR A 106 5.13 -25.31 1.53
CA TYR A 106 5.66 -24.80 2.80
C TYR A 106 5.30 -23.34 3.08
N ALA A 107 4.73 -22.61 2.11
CA ALA A 107 4.38 -21.19 2.24
C ALA A 107 3.38 -20.80 1.18
N SER A 108 2.55 -19.80 1.47
CA SER A 108 1.75 -19.10 0.48
C SER A 108 2.39 -17.76 0.13
N GLY A 109 2.02 -17.19 -1.01
CA GLY A 109 2.47 -15.86 -1.42
C GLY A 109 1.52 -15.23 -2.43
N ASP A 110 1.44 -13.91 -2.36
CA ASP A 110 0.58 -13.11 -3.22
C ASP A 110 1.39 -12.36 -4.29
N TYR A 111 0.75 -12.12 -5.44
CA TYR A 111 1.28 -11.28 -6.51
C TYR A 111 0.14 -10.57 -7.26
N TRP A 112 0.50 -9.52 -7.97
CA TRP A 112 -0.42 -8.71 -8.77
C TRP A 112 -0.14 -8.91 -10.25
N LEU A 113 -1.17 -9.31 -11.00
CA LEU A 113 -1.13 -9.39 -12.46
C LEU A 113 -1.72 -8.11 -13.05
N ILE A 114 -0.97 -7.46 -13.94
CA ILE A 114 -1.31 -6.16 -14.52
C ILE A 114 -1.29 -6.26 -16.03
N GLY A 115 -2.32 -5.76 -16.71
CA GLY A 115 -2.38 -5.71 -18.18
C GLY A 115 -3.70 -6.22 -18.78
N LYS A 116 -4.09 -5.68 -19.94
CA LYS A 116 -5.36 -6.03 -20.64
C LYS A 116 -5.44 -7.49 -21.09
N ASP A 117 -4.38 -7.94 -21.77
CA ASP A 117 -4.34 -9.22 -22.50
C ASP A 117 -3.06 -10.00 -22.18
N ILE A 118 -3.07 -11.31 -22.46
CA ILE A 118 -1.97 -12.24 -22.11
C ILE A 118 -0.60 -11.86 -22.72
N ASN A 119 -0.60 -11.09 -23.81
CA ASN A 119 0.62 -10.63 -24.49
C ASN A 119 1.14 -9.28 -23.97
N GLN A 120 0.40 -8.61 -23.09
CA GLN A 120 0.73 -7.30 -22.53
C GLN A 120 0.61 -7.29 -21.00
N GLN A 121 0.73 -8.46 -20.37
CA GLN A 121 0.66 -8.60 -18.92
C GLN A 121 2.05 -8.70 -18.28
N PHE A 122 2.17 -8.18 -17.07
CA PHE A 122 3.34 -8.35 -16.21
C PHE A 122 2.91 -8.54 -14.76
N VAL A 123 3.86 -9.00 -13.94
CA VAL A 123 3.63 -9.31 -12.53
C VAL A 123 4.39 -8.33 -11.65
N LEU A 124 3.74 -7.85 -10.59
CA LEU A 124 4.36 -7.13 -9.48
C LEU A 124 4.13 -7.89 -8.17
N TYR A 125 5.07 -7.79 -7.24
CA TYR A 125 4.94 -8.31 -5.89
C TYR A 125 4.53 -7.21 -4.92
N ASP A 126 4.11 -7.57 -3.71
CA ASP A 126 3.67 -6.60 -2.71
C ASP A 126 4.74 -5.53 -2.42
N HIS A 127 6.02 -5.91 -2.40
CA HIS A 127 7.10 -4.95 -2.21
C HIS A 127 7.18 -3.90 -3.34
N ASP A 128 6.83 -4.26 -4.57
CA ASP A 128 6.83 -3.34 -5.69
C ASP A 128 5.69 -2.32 -5.56
N LEU A 129 4.48 -2.78 -5.19
CA LEU A 129 3.35 -1.88 -4.95
C LEU A 129 3.61 -0.95 -3.75
N GLU A 130 4.26 -1.46 -2.71
CA GLU A 130 4.70 -0.65 -1.57
C GLU A 130 5.70 0.42 -1.98
N CYS A 131 6.69 0.07 -2.82
CA CYS A 131 7.63 1.04 -3.38
C CYS A 131 6.90 2.12 -4.19
N LEU A 132 5.95 1.72 -5.05
CA LEU A 132 5.15 2.66 -5.84
C LEU A 132 4.31 3.58 -4.96
N TYR A 133 3.71 3.05 -3.89
CA TYR A 133 2.96 3.85 -2.92
C TYR A 133 3.86 4.89 -2.22
N GLU A 134 5.04 4.49 -1.74
CA GLU A 134 5.94 5.44 -1.06
C GLU A 134 6.46 6.52 -2.02
N VAL A 135 6.72 6.17 -3.29
CA VAL A 135 7.05 7.15 -4.33
C VAL A 135 5.89 8.11 -4.59
N ALA A 136 4.67 7.59 -4.78
CA ALA A 136 3.48 8.41 -5.00
C ALA A 136 3.24 9.38 -3.83
N LYS A 137 3.38 8.89 -2.59
CA LYS A 137 3.27 9.69 -1.37
C LYS A 137 4.34 10.79 -1.30
N ALA A 138 5.59 10.48 -1.65
CA ALA A 138 6.67 11.46 -1.68
C ALA A 138 6.44 12.58 -2.70
N VAL A 139 5.72 12.29 -3.80
CA VAL A 139 5.33 13.28 -4.81
C VAL A 139 4.10 14.08 -4.38
N PHE A 140 3.05 13.41 -3.88
CA PHE A 140 1.81 14.08 -3.51
C PHE A 140 1.96 14.97 -2.30
N PHE A 141 2.72 14.56 -1.30
CA PHE A 141 2.88 15.33 -0.07
C PHE A 141 3.28 16.80 -0.31
N PRO A 142 4.39 17.13 -1.01
CA PRO A 142 4.76 18.52 -1.25
C PRO A 142 3.74 19.28 -2.13
N ILE A 143 3.04 18.59 -3.02
CA ILE A 143 1.99 19.21 -3.86
C ILE A 143 0.80 19.61 -2.99
N VAL A 144 0.31 18.68 -2.16
CA VAL A 144 -0.81 18.90 -1.25
C VAL A 144 -0.51 20.04 -0.28
N GLU A 145 0.70 20.08 0.28
CA GLU A 145 1.13 21.16 1.17
C GLU A 145 1.09 22.55 0.51
N ARG A 146 1.26 22.61 -0.82
CA ARG A 146 1.21 23.84 -1.60
C ARG A 146 -0.22 24.24 -2.02
N VAL A 147 -1.09 23.26 -2.27
CA VAL A 147 -2.44 23.51 -2.82
C VAL A 147 -3.55 23.47 -1.78
N LYS A 148 -3.26 22.98 -0.56
CA LYS A 148 -4.26 22.93 0.50
C LYS A 148 -4.81 24.32 0.81
N ASP A 149 -6.13 24.42 0.87
CA ASP A 149 -6.78 25.58 1.47
C ASP A 149 -6.65 25.46 2.99
N VAL A 150 -6.20 26.54 3.63
CA VAL A 150 -5.96 26.60 5.08
C VAL A 150 -7.09 27.32 5.83
N HIS A 151 -8.08 27.86 5.12
CA HIS A 151 -9.28 28.42 5.74
C HIS A 151 -10.13 27.32 6.38
N SER A 152 -11.02 27.71 7.30
CA SER A 152 -11.94 26.76 7.89
C SER A 152 -12.94 26.25 6.86
N GLU A 153 -13.44 25.02 7.05
CA GLU A 153 -14.44 24.43 6.15
C GLU A 153 -15.66 25.34 5.96
N ASN A 154 -16.12 26.02 7.02
CA ASN A 154 -17.25 26.95 6.92
C ASN A 154 -16.97 28.16 6.01
N GLU A 155 -15.76 28.71 6.07
CA GLU A 155 -15.35 29.82 5.19
C GLU A 155 -15.27 29.35 3.74
N VAL A 156 -14.64 28.18 3.51
CA VAL A 156 -14.54 27.56 2.18
C VAL A 156 -15.94 27.28 1.61
N ILE A 157 -16.86 26.73 2.40
CA ILE A 157 -18.24 26.49 1.97
C ILE A 157 -18.93 27.80 1.59
N GLN A 158 -18.81 28.85 2.41
CA GLN A 158 -19.45 30.12 2.10
C GLN A 158 -18.92 30.75 0.82
N ASP A 159 -17.60 30.73 0.61
CA ASP A 159 -17.00 31.30 -0.59
C ASP A 159 -17.29 30.44 -1.83
N TYR A 160 -17.30 29.12 -1.69
CA TYR A 160 -17.68 28.22 -2.77
C TYR A 160 -19.16 28.35 -3.14
N MET A 161 -20.07 28.52 -2.17
CA MET A 161 -21.49 28.77 -2.45
C MET A 161 -21.71 30.10 -3.17
N LYS A 162 -21.00 31.18 -2.78
CA LYS A 162 -21.06 32.45 -3.52
C LYS A 162 -20.63 32.30 -4.97
N LEU A 163 -19.60 31.47 -5.24
CA LEU A 163 -19.14 31.17 -6.59
C LEU A 163 -20.20 30.38 -7.38
N LEU A 164 -20.82 29.38 -6.75
CA LEU A 164 -21.87 28.57 -7.38
C LEU A 164 -23.15 29.37 -7.65
N ASP A 165 -23.46 30.34 -6.80
CA ASP A 165 -24.60 31.25 -6.94
C ASP A 165 -24.33 32.42 -7.92
N ASP A 166 -23.12 32.54 -8.46
CA ASP A 166 -22.79 33.58 -9.44
C ASP A 166 -23.52 33.31 -10.77
N PRO A 167 -24.42 34.20 -11.22
CA PRO A 167 -25.20 34.00 -12.45
C PRO A 167 -24.33 33.85 -13.71
N SER A 168 -23.11 34.40 -13.72
CA SER A 168 -22.18 34.28 -14.84
C SER A 168 -21.62 32.86 -15.01
N LEU A 169 -21.68 32.02 -13.97
CA LEU A 169 -21.24 30.62 -14.05
C LEU A 169 -22.16 29.80 -14.98
N ALA A 170 -23.45 30.16 -15.05
CA ALA A 170 -24.42 29.52 -15.94
C ALA A 170 -24.14 29.78 -17.43
N GLU A 171 -23.44 30.87 -17.77
CA GLU A 171 -23.03 31.18 -19.14
C GLU A 171 -21.80 30.39 -19.59
N LEU A 172 -21.03 29.82 -18.65
CA LEU A 172 -19.83 29.02 -18.90
C LEU A 172 -20.11 27.51 -18.98
N LEU A 173 -21.28 27.07 -18.52
CA LEU A 173 -21.70 25.68 -18.67
C LEU A 173 -22.11 25.45 -20.13
N PRO A 174 -21.57 24.43 -20.80
CA PRO A 174 -22.02 24.09 -22.15
C PRO A 174 -23.52 23.82 -22.08
N THR A 175 -24.31 24.57 -22.86
CA THR A 175 -25.76 24.33 -22.99
C THR A 175 -25.95 22.94 -23.55
N GLU A 176 -26.35 21.98 -22.71
CA GLU A 176 -26.72 20.65 -23.17
C GLU A 176 -27.83 20.79 -24.23
N GLY A 177 -27.50 20.41 -25.47
CA GLY A 177 -28.48 20.30 -26.56
C GLY A 177 -28.38 21.31 -27.71
N GLN A 178 -27.42 22.24 -27.74
CA GLN A 178 -27.19 23.04 -28.94
C GLN A 178 -26.23 22.32 -29.90
N PRO A 179 -26.66 21.92 -31.12
CA PRO A 179 -25.76 21.35 -32.10
C PRO A 179 -24.71 22.40 -32.47
N PRO A 180 -23.48 22.01 -32.83
CA PRO A 180 -22.43 22.95 -33.18
C PRO A 180 -22.92 23.85 -34.32
N ALA A 181 -22.83 25.17 -34.11
CA ALA A 181 -23.13 26.15 -35.13
C ALA A 181 -22.19 25.93 -36.33
N GLY A 182 -22.72 25.33 -37.40
CA GLY A 182 -21.95 25.02 -38.60
C GLY A 182 -22.28 23.69 -39.29
N ALA A 183 -23.19 22.87 -38.76
CA ALA A 183 -23.71 21.72 -39.52
C ALA A 183 -24.71 22.22 -40.58
N ASP A 184 -24.22 22.42 -41.80
CA ASP A 184 -25.02 22.68 -43.00
C ASP A 184 -25.99 21.51 -43.24
N PRO A 185 -27.32 21.71 -43.22
CA PRO A 185 -28.30 20.62 -43.31
C PRO A 185 -28.48 20.08 -44.74
N HIS A 186 -27.64 20.48 -45.70
CA HIS A 186 -27.76 20.07 -47.10
C HIS A 186 -26.47 19.53 -47.71
N GLN A 187 -25.96 18.38 -47.21
CA GLN A 187 -25.18 17.46 -48.04
C GLN A 187 -25.55 16.00 -47.74
N ASP A 188 -26.80 15.67 -48.05
CA ASP A 188 -27.19 14.28 -48.32
C ASP A 188 -27.25 14.12 -49.84
N ASN A 189 -26.10 13.93 -50.48
CA ASN A 189 -26.04 13.52 -51.88
C ASN A 189 -26.10 12.00 -51.93
N ASN A 190 -27.33 11.54 -51.85
CA ASN A 190 -27.79 10.26 -52.36
C ASN A 190 -27.47 10.20 -53.87
N GLN A 191 -26.44 9.45 -54.25
CA GLN A 191 -26.29 8.92 -55.60
C GLN A 191 -25.92 7.44 -55.50
N ASP A 192 -26.95 6.63 -55.31
CA ASP A 192 -27.00 5.29 -55.87
C ASP A 192 -27.60 5.34 -57.29
N ASN A 193 -26.97 4.58 -58.19
CA ASN A 193 -27.46 3.99 -59.44
C ASN A 193 -27.39 4.82 -60.75
N GLU A 194 -26.40 4.50 -61.59
CA GLU A 194 -26.55 3.69 -62.83
C GLU A 194 -25.20 3.11 -63.30
#